data_AF-A0A0K9HYR2-F1
#
_entry.id   AF-A0A0K9HYR2-F1
#
_cell.length_a   1.000
_cell.length_b   1.000
_cell.length_c   1.000
_cell.angle_alpha   90.00
_cell.angle_beta   90.00
_cell.angle_gamma   90.00
#
_symmetry.space_group_name_H-M   'P 1'
#
loop_
_entity.id
_entity.type
_entity.pdbx_description
1 polymer ?
#
loop_
_entity_poly.entity_id
_entity_poly.type
_entity_poly.pdbx_seq_one_letter_code
_entity_poly.pdbx_strand_id
1 'polypeptide(L)' 'MEAGHELTFTQPEGRNIFVFVIEGDLALNGEAHLERRDAARITDTPALRLVTNEGAQFMLIDLPKEE' A
#
# COMPACT_ATOMS: atom_id res chain seq x y z
N MET A 1 8.48 -3.68 -6.89
CA MET A 1 7.44 -4.35 -7.69
C MET A 1 7.66 -3.96 -9.14
N GLU A 2 7.66 -4.93 -10.04
CA GLU A 2 7.84 -4.68 -11.47
C GLU A 2 6.54 -4.18 -12.10
N ALA A 3 6.63 -3.50 -13.25
CA ALA A 3 5.49 -2.99 -14.00
C ALA A 3 4.46 -4.09 -14.30
N GLY A 4 3.18 -3.76 -14.20
CA GLY A 4 2.05 -4.67 -14.47
C GLY A 4 1.84 -5.76 -13.42
N HIS A 5 2.60 -5.77 -12.32
CA HIS A 5 2.42 -6.72 -11.24
C HIS A 5 1.45 -6.22 -10.18
N GLU A 6 0.87 -7.18 -9.48
CA GLU A 6 -0.03 -6.98 -8.36
C GLU A 6 0.50 -7.71 -7.12
N LEU A 7 0.31 -7.09 -5.95
CA LEU A 7 0.53 -7.68 -4.65
C LEU A 7 -0.74 -7.51 -3.81
N THR A 8 -1.19 -8.58 -3.17
CA THR A 8 -2.20 -8.49 -2.11
C THR A 8 -1.53 -8.73 -0.76
N PHE A 9 -1.65 -7.76 0.13
CA PHE A 9 -1.18 -7.86 1.51
C PHE A 9 -2.39 -8.05 2.44
N THR A 10 -2.29 -9.01 3.36
CA THR A 10 -3.35 -9.31 4.34
C THR A 10 -2.80 -9.28 5.75
N GLN A 11 -3.56 -8.72 6.67
CA GLN A 11 -3.27 -8.70 8.11
C GLN A 11 -4.53 -8.99 8.94
N PRO A 12 -4.39 -9.39 10.21
CA PRO A 12 -5.52 -9.49 11.13
C PRO A 12 -6.29 -8.18 11.29
N GLU A 13 -7.57 -8.26 11.62
CA GLU A 13 -8.38 -7.10 11.98
C GLU A 13 -7.80 -6.34 13.19
N GLY A 14 -8.17 -5.06 13.33
CA GLY A 14 -7.70 -4.22 14.44
C GLY A 14 -6.25 -3.74 14.29
N ARG A 15 -5.74 -3.68 13.05
CA ARG A 15 -4.41 -3.21 12.70
C ARG A 15 -4.49 -2.18 11.57
N ASN A 16 -3.46 -1.36 11.44
CA ASN A 16 -3.34 -0.35 10.39
C ASN A 16 -2.22 -0.72 9.43
N ILE A 17 -2.32 -0.27 8.18
CA ILE A 17 -1.23 -0.41 7.20
C ILE A 17 -0.71 0.99 6.89
N PHE A 18 0.61 1.14 6.87
CA PHE A 18 1.25 2.34 6.34
C PHE A 18 2.01 2.00 5.07
N VAL A 19 1.74 2.73 3.99
CA VAL A 19 2.44 2.59 2.71
C VAL A 19 3.16 3.89 2.40
N PHE A 20 4.43 3.79 2.02
CA PHE A 20 5.23 4.92 1.54
C PHE A 20 5.90 4.57 0.22
N VAL A 21 5.69 5.38 -0.81
CA VAL A 21 6.27 5.18 -2.14
C VAL A 21 7.62 5.88 -2.21
N ILE A 22 8.68 5.11 -2.40
CA ILE A 22 10.06 5.63 -2.52
C ILE A 22 10.29 6.11 -3.96
N GLU A 23 9.90 5.29 -4.94
CA GLU A 23 9.97 5.56 -6.39
C GLU A 23 8.82 4.86 -7.11
N GLY A 24 8.42 5.40 -8.26
CA GLY A 24 7.36 4.85 -9.12
C GLY A 24 5.94 5.18 -8.66
N ASP A 25 4.99 4.32 -9.03
CA ASP A 25 3.55 4.55 -8.84
C ASP A 25 2.84 3.34 -8.20
N LEU A 26 1.83 3.61 -7.38
CA LEU A 26 1.03 2.59 -6.73
C LEU A 26 -0.45 2.93 -6.70
N ALA A 27 -1.27 2.06 -7.26
CA ALA A 27 -2.71 2.05 -7.05
C ALA A 27 -3.07 1.14 -5.87
N LEU A 28 -3.78 1.69 -4.88
CA LEU A 28 -4.28 0.99 -3.70
C LEU A 28 -5.77 0.72 -3.86
N ASN A 29 -6.17 -0.56 -3.84
CA ASN A 29 -7.54 -1.04 -4.03
C ASN A 29 -8.26 -0.52 -5.30
N GLY A 30 -7.53 0.09 -6.24
CA GLY A 30 -8.10 0.78 -7.40
C GLY A 30 -8.78 2.11 -7.07
N GLU A 31 -8.65 2.61 -5.84
CA GLU A 31 -9.33 3.83 -5.36
C GLU A 31 -8.38 5.01 -5.18
N ALA A 32 -7.21 4.74 -4.59
CA ALA A 32 -6.19 5.76 -4.35
C ALA A 32 -4.96 5.48 -5.22
N HIS A 33 -4.40 6.53 -5.81
CA HIS A 33 -3.14 6.45 -6.54
C HIS A 33 -2.09 7.27 -5.77
N LEU A 34 -0.94 6.65 -5.52
CA LEU A 34 0.19 7.23 -4.83
C LEU A 34 1.35 7.35 -5.81
N GLU A 35 2.01 8.49 -5.80
CA GLU A 35 3.21 8.74 -6.59
C GLU A 35 4.45 8.81 -5.68
N ARG A 36 5.60 9.05 -6.31
CA ARG A 36 6.89 9.18 -5.62
C ARG A 36 6.80 10.14 -4.41
N ARG A 37 7.21 9.63 -3.25
CA ARG A 37 7.21 10.28 -1.92
C ARG A 37 5.85 10.47 -1.27
N ASP A 38 4.79 9.92 -1.85
CA ASP A 38 3.50 9.88 -1.18
C ASP A 38 3.45 8.80 -0.10
N ALA A 39 2.56 9.03 0.86
CA ALA A 39 2.26 8.10 1.93
C ALA A 39 0.75 7.93 2.07
N ALA A 40 0.33 6.72 2.44
CA ALA A 40 -1.04 6.44 2.85
C ALA A 40 -1.06 5.68 4.18
N ARG A 41 -2.02 6.05 5.02
CA ARG A 41 -2.41 5.28 6.20
C ARG A 41 -3.76 4.63 5.90
N ILE A 42 -3.79 3.31 5.92
CA ILE A 42 -4.98 2.51 5.69
C ILE A 42 -5.46 2.00 7.04
N THR A 43 -6.72 2.29 7.35
CA THR A 43 -7.39 1.88 8.59
C THR A 43 -8.57 0.96 8.25
N ASP A 44 -8.90 0.04 9.16
CA ASP A 44 -10.08 -0.84 9.08
C ASP A 44 -10.20 -1.65 7.78
N THR A 45 -9.10 -1.82 7.04
CA THR A 45 -9.03 -2.59 5.80
C THR A 45 -7.97 -3.68 5.96
N PRO A 46 -8.35 -4.94 6.25
CA PRO A 46 -7.40 -6.02 6.56
C PRO A 46 -6.72 -6.60 5.31
N ALA A 47 -7.26 -6.35 4.12
CA ALA A 47 -6.70 -6.78 2.85
C ALA A 47 -6.47 -5.56 1.93
N LEU A 48 -5.20 -5.32 1.60
CA LEU A 48 -4.79 -4.22 0.73
C LEU A 48 -4.26 -4.79 -0.59
N ARG A 49 -4.91 -4.42 -1.69
CA ARG A 49 -4.47 -4.74 -3.06
C ARG A 49 -3.63 -3.59 -3.58
N LEU A 50 -2.41 -3.89 -4.03
CA LEU A 50 -1.44 -2.96 -4.57
C LEU A 50 -1.14 -3.32 -6.03
N VAL A 51 -1.24 -2.35 -6.93
CA VAL A 51 -0.92 -2.51 -8.35
C VAL A 51 0.02 -1.39 -8.79
N THR A 52 0.92 -1.66 -9.72
CA THR A 52 1.80 -0.66 -10.32
C THR A 52 1.75 -0.76 -11.84
N ASN A 53 1.75 0.38 -12.53
CA ASN A 53 1.75 0.41 -13.99
C ASN A 53 3.18 0.54 -14.52
N GLU A 54 4.02 1.36 -13.87
CA GLU A 54 5.38 1.67 -14.33
C GLU A 54 6.46 0.92 -13.52
N GLY A 55 6.06 0.22 -12.46
CA GLY A 55 6.97 -0.35 -11.47
C GLY A 55 7.13 0.59 -10.28
N ALA A 56 7.37 0.02 -9.10
CA ALA A 56 7.44 0.79 -7.87
C ALA A 56 8.41 0.21 -6.84
N GLN A 57 9.10 1.10 -6.14
CA GLN A 57 9.79 0.80 -4.90
C GLN A 57 9.04 1.48 -3.75
N PHE A 58 8.63 0.69 -2.77
CA PHE A 58 7.81 1.18 -1.66
C PHE A 58 8.11 0.41 -0.39
N MET A 59 7.69 0.99 0.73
CA MET A 59 7.71 0.36 2.04
C MET A 59 6.26 0.17 2.51
N LEU A 60 5.94 -1.05 2.94
CA LEU A 60 4.68 -1.40 3.58
C LEU A 60 4.98 -1.80 5.01
N ILE A 61 4.31 -1.15 5.97
CA ILE A 61 4.48 -1.38 7.40
C ILE A 61 3.13 -1.78 7.99
N ASP A 62 3.10 -2.95 8.61
CA ASP A 62 1.98 -3.40 9.44
C ASP A 62 2.14 -2.80 10.84
N LEU A 63 1.16 -1.99 11.25
CA LEU A 63 1.16 -1.25 12.50
C LEU A 63 0.02 -1.73 13.43
N PRO A 64 0.24 -1.78 14.75
CA PRO A 64 -0.87 -1.91 15.70
C PRO A 64 -1.83 -0.71 15.56
N LYS A 65 -3.12 -0.92 15.86
CA LYS A 65 -4.07 0.18 15.96
C LYS A 65 -3.79 0.97 17.23
N GLU A 66 -3.70 2.29 17.12
CA GLU A 66 -3.58 3.18 18.28
C GLU A 66 -4.94 3.17 19.02
N GLU A 67 -4.89 3.08 20.36
CA GLU A 67 -6.08 3.12 21.24
C GLU A 67 -6.72 4.52 21.32
#